data_AF-A0A928B354-F1
#
_entry.id   AF-A0A928B354-F1
#
_cell.length_a   1.000
_cell.length_b   1.000
_cell.length_c   1.000
_cell.angle_alpha   90.00
_cell.angle_beta   90.00
_cell.angle_gamma   90.00
#
_symmetry.space_group_name_H-M   'P 1'
#
loop_
_entity.id
_entity.type
_entity.pdbx_description
1 polymer ?
#
loop_
_entity_poly.entity_id
_entity_poly.type
_entity_poly.pdbx_seq_one_letter_code
_entity_poly.pdbx_strand_id
1 'polypeptide(L)'
;MANYDEPEDIMVPDTLDSPRSVYIDGNFYYINTDTTYVSKGSLTNTLWDQEDPYNHYCNEKPVGCGPVAIGQIMAYHRHPYSTYGTPIDWDAMTSRRYFTSINDNGANDAARLLYLIGTEAGINYLTDNDSGITIYAAEATLRAFGYTCSAPLDYTPYSYLIQNEIDCNRPVYIRGNREGASSGHAWIIDGYTAAEYTKKYYHATPPYNFSHSEDWSAVQYFKQNIGWGLSFNGLSVLETYTEGKKIITGIKPNI
;
A
#
# COMPACT_ATOMS: atom_id res chain seq x y z
N MET A 1 21.48 9.18 -19.35
CA MET A 1 21.83 8.95 -17.95
C MET A 1 20.95 9.86 -17.14
N ALA A 2 19.82 9.36 -16.65
CA ALA A 2 18.92 10.13 -15.81
C ALA A 2 19.40 9.97 -14.36
N ASN A 3 19.68 11.11 -13.72
CA ASN A 3 19.93 11.17 -12.30
C ASN A 3 18.66 10.71 -11.58
N TYR A 4 18.77 9.64 -10.79
CA TYR A 4 17.76 9.28 -9.83
C TYR A 4 17.91 10.27 -8.67
N ASP A 5 16.99 11.24 -8.58
CA ASP A 5 16.80 11.97 -7.35
C ASP A 5 16.40 10.97 -6.26
N GLU A 6 17.10 11.02 -5.14
CA GLU A 6 16.70 10.33 -3.91
C GLU A 6 15.28 10.77 -3.53
N PRO A 7 14.47 9.90 -2.89
CA PRO A 7 13.11 10.28 -2.53
C PRO A 7 13.16 11.48 -1.60
N GLU A 8 12.58 12.61 -2.04
CA GLU A 8 12.46 13.81 -1.24
C GLU A 8 11.90 13.45 0.15
N ASP A 9 12.67 13.79 1.19
CA ASP A 9 12.26 13.64 2.58
C ASP A 9 10.91 14.33 2.77
N ILE A 10 9.91 13.57 3.19
CA ILE A 10 8.58 14.10 3.53
C ILE A 10 8.76 15.08 4.68
N MET A 11 8.62 16.38 4.40
CA MET A 11 8.66 17.45 5.39
C MET A 11 7.47 17.32 6.35
N VAL A 12 7.70 16.79 7.54
CA VAL A 12 6.74 16.77 8.65
C VAL A 12 6.87 18.09 9.44
N PRO A 13 5.79 18.72 9.94
CA PRO A 13 5.87 20.07 10.52
C PRO A 13 6.75 20.15 11.78
N ASP A 14 7.83 20.96 11.72
CA ASP A 14 8.83 21.23 12.77
C ASP A 14 8.30 21.75 14.13
N THR A 15 6.99 21.97 14.30
CA THR A 15 6.43 22.74 15.42
C THR A 15 6.19 21.95 16.72
N LEU A 16 6.41 20.62 16.72
CA LEU A 16 6.22 19.75 17.90
C LEU A 16 7.49 19.50 18.73
N ASP A 17 8.68 19.84 18.21
CA ASP A 17 9.99 19.44 18.77
C ASP A 17 10.66 20.48 19.68
N SER A 18 10.05 21.65 19.91
CA SER A 18 10.66 22.65 20.80
C SER A 18 10.32 22.38 22.28
N PRO A 19 11.33 22.20 23.15
CA PRO A 19 11.09 21.99 24.57
C PRO A 19 10.40 23.21 25.21
N ARG A 20 9.52 22.96 26.19
CA ARG A 20 8.73 23.99 26.88
C ARG A 20 8.86 23.84 28.38
N SER A 21 9.01 24.96 29.09
CA SER A 21 9.06 25.00 30.55
C SER A 21 8.13 26.05 31.13
N VAL A 22 7.52 25.77 32.28
CA VAL A 22 6.69 26.74 33.02
C VAL A 22 6.87 26.59 34.54
N TYR A 23 6.75 27.69 35.26
CA TYR A 23 6.73 27.75 36.72
C TYR A 23 5.35 28.21 37.20
N ILE A 24 4.71 27.43 38.06
CA ILE A 24 3.37 27.71 38.61
C ILE A 24 3.36 27.36 40.10
N ASP A 25 3.01 28.32 40.96
CA ASP A 25 2.86 28.12 42.42
C ASP A 25 4.07 27.44 43.10
N GLY A 26 5.29 27.76 42.63
CA GLY A 26 6.54 27.17 43.16
C GLY A 26 6.91 25.80 42.60
N ASN A 27 6.09 25.23 41.71
CA ASN A 27 6.37 24.00 40.97
C ASN A 27 7.02 24.31 39.62
N PHE A 28 7.93 23.42 39.18
CA PHE A 28 8.55 23.48 37.86
C PHE A 28 8.01 22.35 36.98
N TYR A 29 7.60 22.70 35.76
CA TYR A 29 7.17 21.76 34.73
C TYR A 29 8.04 21.93 33.48
N TYR A 30 8.50 20.82 32.92
CA TYR A 30 9.26 20.78 31.69
C TYR A 30 8.72 19.66 30.78
N ILE A 31 8.53 19.98 29.50
CA ILE A 31 8.08 19.07 28.47
C ILE A 31 9.14 19.04 27.38
N ASN A 32 9.61 17.84 27.05
CA ASN A 32 10.44 17.58 25.88
C ASN A 32 9.72 16.61 24.94
N THR A 33 9.88 16.79 23.64
CA THR A 33 9.40 15.83 22.64
C THR A 33 10.63 15.27 21.92
N ASP A 34 10.80 13.96 21.98
CA ASP A 34 11.77 13.28 21.11
C ASP A 34 11.01 12.70 19.91
N THR A 35 11.48 12.99 18.70
CA THR A 35 10.91 12.47 17.45
C THR A 35 11.85 11.46 16.82
N THR A 36 11.34 10.28 16.47
CA THR A 36 12.08 9.23 15.74
C THR A 36 11.31 8.80 14.50
N TYR A 37 12.04 8.61 13.39
CA TYR A 37 11.45 8.14 12.14
C TYR A 37 11.72 6.66 11.94
N VAL A 38 10.65 5.89 11.73
CA VAL A 38 10.71 4.47 11.38
C VAL A 38 10.16 4.32 9.98
N SER A 39 10.86 3.64 9.08
CA SER A 39 10.36 3.43 7.72
C SER A 39 10.65 2.03 7.21
N LYS A 40 9.75 1.56 6.35
CA LYS A 40 9.95 0.39 5.51
C LYS A 40 9.65 0.76 4.08
N GLY A 41 10.65 0.57 3.22
CA GLY A 41 10.55 0.83 1.78
C GLY A 41 9.45 0.00 1.11
N SER A 42 9.11 0.36 -0.13
CA SER A 42 8.14 -0.39 -0.92
C SER A 42 8.59 -1.84 -1.11
N LEU A 43 7.70 -2.76 -0.77
CA LEU A 43 7.90 -4.20 -0.97
C LEU A 43 7.82 -4.56 -2.46
N THR A 44 6.92 -3.92 -3.22
CA THR A 44 6.76 -4.21 -4.64
C THR A 44 7.71 -3.36 -5.48
N ASN A 45 8.24 -3.97 -6.55
CA ASN A 45 9.08 -3.27 -7.53
C ASN A 45 8.31 -2.96 -8.82
N THR A 46 7.24 -3.73 -9.11
CA THR A 46 6.39 -3.51 -10.28
C THR A 46 5.67 -2.17 -10.16
N LEU A 47 5.43 -1.56 -11.31
CA LEU A 47 4.63 -0.36 -11.50
C LEU A 47 3.69 -0.68 -12.67
N TRP A 48 2.87 -1.72 -12.56
CA TRP A 48 2.00 -2.13 -13.67
C TRP A 48 0.85 -1.13 -13.88
N ASP A 49 0.24 -1.18 -15.06
CA ASP A 49 -0.85 -0.30 -15.47
C ASP A 49 -2.08 -1.11 -15.87
N GLN A 50 -3.18 -0.42 -16.11
CA GLN A 50 -4.43 -0.99 -16.60
C GLN A 50 -4.55 -0.96 -18.13
N GLU A 51 -3.74 -0.14 -18.80
CA GLU A 51 -3.78 0.08 -20.25
C GLU A 51 -2.71 -0.73 -20.99
N ASP A 52 -2.47 -0.43 -22.27
CA ASP A 52 -1.43 -1.06 -23.08
C ASP A 52 -0.05 -0.96 -22.39
N PRO A 53 0.76 -2.03 -22.37
CA PRO A 53 0.53 -3.35 -22.99
C PRO A 53 -0.24 -4.36 -22.12
N TYR A 54 -0.58 -3.99 -20.89
CA TYR A 54 -1.14 -4.91 -19.89
C TYR A 54 -2.55 -5.39 -20.22
N ASN A 55 -3.32 -4.61 -20.98
CA ASN A 55 -4.66 -4.95 -21.41
C ASN A 55 -4.74 -5.69 -22.76
N HIS A 56 -3.62 -6.17 -23.29
CA HIS A 56 -3.57 -6.77 -24.63
C HIS A 56 -4.60 -7.89 -24.85
N TYR A 57 -4.87 -8.71 -23.82
CA TYR A 57 -5.85 -9.80 -23.89
C TYR A 57 -7.26 -9.40 -23.44
N CYS A 58 -7.47 -8.14 -23.04
CA CYS A 58 -8.71 -7.63 -22.47
C CYS A 58 -9.63 -6.96 -23.52
N ASN A 59 -9.46 -7.29 -24.80
CA ASN A 59 -10.27 -6.74 -25.90
C ASN A 59 -10.26 -5.19 -25.92
N GLU A 60 -9.07 -4.60 -25.77
CA GLU A 60 -8.81 -3.14 -25.69
C GLU A 60 -9.51 -2.40 -24.54
N LYS A 61 -10.13 -3.14 -23.59
CA LYS A 61 -10.67 -2.57 -22.35
C LYS A 61 -9.58 -2.53 -21.28
N PRO A 62 -9.62 -1.58 -20.34
CA PRO A 62 -8.68 -1.57 -19.23
C PRO A 62 -8.74 -2.89 -18.45
N VAL A 63 -7.59 -3.34 -17.93
CA VAL A 63 -7.51 -4.53 -17.05
C VAL A 63 -8.38 -4.37 -15.79
N GLY A 64 -8.54 -3.14 -15.31
CA GLY A 64 -9.19 -2.87 -14.04
C GLY A 64 -8.23 -2.84 -12.85
N CYS A 65 -8.50 -1.94 -11.92
CA CYS A 65 -7.62 -1.63 -10.80
C CYS A 65 -7.41 -2.80 -9.84
N GLY A 66 -8.46 -3.60 -9.61
CA GLY A 66 -8.39 -4.77 -8.72
C GLY A 66 -7.48 -5.87 -9.28
N PRO A 67 -7.67 -6.33 -10.52
CA PRO A 67 -6.76 -7.30 -11.12
C PRO A 67 -5.31 -6.82 -11.20
N VAL A 68 -5.06 -5.53 -11.48
CA VAL A 68 -3.70 -4.97 -11.43
C VAL A 68 -3.11 -5.03 -10.02
N ALA A 69 -3.85 -4.62 -9.00
CA ALA A 69 -3.41 -4.69 -7.61
C ALA A 69 -3.08 -6.13 -7.19
N ILE A 70 -3.94 -7.09 -7.53
CA ILE A 70 -3.69 -8.52 -7.27
C ILE A 70 -2.44 -9.01 -8.01
N GLY A 71 -2.30 -8.68 -9.29
CA GLY A 71 -1.17 -9.09 -10.12
C GLY A 71 0.17 -8.59 -9.56
N GLN A 72 0.23 -7.36 -9.06
CA GLN A 72 1.44 -6.81 -8.45
C GLN A 72 1.80 -7.51 -7.13
N ILE A 73 0.81 -7.89 -6.33
CA ILE A 73 1.03 -8.73 -5.13
C ILE A 73 1.57 -10.11 -5.53
N MET A 74 1.01 -10.70 -6.59
CA MET A 74 1.47 -11.99 -7.09
C MET A 74 2.90 -11.95 -7.62
N ALA A 75 3.25 -10.88 -8.35
CA ALA A 75 4.60 -10.63 -8.84
C ALA A 75 5.62 -10.50 -7.70
N TYR A 76 5.23 -9.82 -6.61
CA TYR A 76 6.06 -9.72 -5.42
C TYR A 76 6.32 -11.08 -4.76
N HIS A 77 5.29 -11.93 -4.63
CA HIS A 77 5.44 -13.27 -4.05
C HIS A 77 6.00 -14.30 -5.03
N ARG A 78 6.05 -13.99 -6.33
CA ARG A 78 6.41 -14.92 -7.41
C ARG A 78 5.60 -16.23 -7.33
N HIS A 79 4.29 -16.09 -7.16
CA HIS A 79 3.36 -17.22 -6.98
C HIS A 79 2.01 -16.94 -7.65
N PRO A 80 1.36 -17.95 -8.28
CA PRO A 80 1.72 -19.38 -8.33
C PRO A 80 2.86 -19.73 -9.28
N TYR A 81 3.32 -20.99 -9.25
CA TYR A 81 4.31 -21.48 -10.23
C TYR A 81 3.74 -21.58 -11.65
N SER A 82 2.43 -21.83 -11.77
CA SER A 82 1.73 -22.00 -13.04
C SER A 82 0.28 -21.56 -12.94
N THR A 83 -0.28 -21.03 -14.02
CA THR A 83 -1.72 -20.82 -14.20
C THR A 83 -2.27 -21.84 -15.20
N TYR A 84 -3.31 -22.59 -14.84
CA TYR A 84 -3.97 -23.57 -15.73
C TYR A 84 -3.00 -24.48 -16.50
N GLY A 85 -1.95 -24.96 -15.82
CA GLY A 85 -0.94 -25.86 -16.39
C GLY A 85 0.14 -25.16 -17.24
N THR A 86 0.10 -23.84 -17.41
CA THR A 86 1.19 -23.09 -18.04
C THR A 86 2.10 -22.48 -16.97
N PRO A 87 3.41 -22.77 -16.96
CA PRO A 87 4.36 -22.11 -16.07
C PRO A 87 4.34 -20.60 -16.23
N ILE A 88 4.56 -19.89 -15.12
CA ILE A 88 4.68 -18.44 -15.11
C ILE A 88 6.16 -18.05 -15.04
N ASP A 89 6.62 -17.23 -15.99
CA ASP A 89 7.97 -16.67 -15.95
C ASP A 89 8.00 -15.36 -15.13
N TRP A 90 8.12 -15.52 -13.81
CA TRP A 90 8.21 -14.38 -12.89
C TRP A 90 9.46 -13.53 -13.14
N ASP A 91 10.55 -14.11 -13.61
CA ASP A 91 11.79 -13.37 -13.87
C ASP A 91 11.61 -12.44 -15.07
N ALA A 92 10.98 -12.92 -16.15
CA ALA A 92 10.62 -12.07 -17.29
C ALA A 92 9.67 -10.93 -16.87
N MET A 93 8.58 -11.25 -16.17
CA MET A 93 7.57 -10.26 -15.73
C MET A 93 8.08 -9.24 -14.71
N THR A 94 9.11 -9.57 -13.93
CA THR A 94 9.70 -8.67 -12.92
C THR A 94 11.05 -8.10 -13.32
N SER A 95 11.51 -8.37 -14.55
CA SER A 95 12.77 -7.85 -15.10
C SER A 95 12.78 -6.32 -15.22
N ARG A 96 11.60 -5.70 -15.28
CA ARG A 96 11.40 -4.25 -15.32
C ARG A 96 10.25 -3.86 -14.41
N ARG A 97 10.29 -2.60 -13.97
CA ARG A 97 9.20 -2.02 -13.18
C ARG A 97 7.96 -1.77 -14.04
N TYR A 98 8.15 -1.30 -15.27
CA TYR A 98 7.10 -0.92 -16.21
C TYR A 98 7.45 -1.40 -17.62
N PHE A 99 6.45 -1.86 -18.38
CA PHE A 99 6.56 -2.24 -19.78
C PHE A 99 5.81 -1.27 -20.69
N THR A 100 6.38 -0.99 -21.86
CA THR A 100 5.82 -0.06 -22.86
C THR A 100 5.43 -0.76 -24.17
N SER A 101 5.62 -2.08 -24.29
CA SER A 101 5.36 -2.81 -25.53
C SER A 101 5.06 -4.28 -25.26
N ILE A 102 4.01 -4.79 -25.91
CA ILE A 102 3.60 -6.19 -25.83
C ILE A 102 4.62 -7.18 -26.43
N ASN A 103 5.56 -6.70 -27.24
CA ASN A 103 6.60 -7.54 -27.85
C ASN A 103 7.68 -7.98 -26.84
N ASP A 104 7.66 -7.43 -25.62
CA ASP A 104 8.49 -7.93 -24.53
C ASP A 104 7.83 -9.17 -23.91
N ASN A 105 8.57 -10.26 -23.76
CA ASN A 105 8.04 -11.50 -23.17
C ASN A 105 7.46 -11.27 -21.77
N GLY A 106 8.11 -10.43 -20.95
CA GLY A 106 7.61 -10.08 -19.62
C GLY A 106 6.32 -9.27 -19.67
N ALA A 107 6.16 -8.40 -20.67
CA ALA A 107 4.92 -7.68 -20.89
C ALA A 107 3.79 -8.60 -21.34
N ASN A 108 4.08 -9.53 -22.26
CA ASN A 108 3.11 -10.50 -22.74
C ASN A 108 2.59 -11.42 -21.62
N ASP A 109 3.51 -11.94 -20.82
CA ASP A 109 3.17 -12.78 -19.67
C ASP A 109 2.39 -12.00 -18.60
N ALA A 110 2.78 -10.75 -18.32
CA ALA A 110 2.05 -9.89 -17.38
C ALA A 110 0.63 -9.61 -17.88
N ALA A 111 0.47 -9.27 -19.16
CA ALA A 111 -0.84 -9.03 -19.76
C ALA A 111 -1.74 -10.28 -19.69
N ARG A 112 -1.17 -11.46 -19.96
CA ARG A 112 -1.89 -12.73 -19.86
C ARG A 112 -2.30 -13.04 -18.42
N LEU A 113 -1.40 -12.88 -17.45
CA LEU A 113 -1.70 -13.08 -16.04
C LEU A 113 -2.82 -12.15 -15.58
N LEU A 114 -2.74 -10.87 -15.92
CA LEU A 114 -3.74 -9.86 -15.55
C LEU A 114 -5.12 -10.14 -16.15
N TYR A 115 -5.17 -10.60 -17.41
CA TYR A 115 -6.40 -11.09 -18.01
C TYR A 115 -6.99 -12.27 -17.22
N LEU A 116 -6.16 -13.28 -16.89
CA LEU A 116 -6.62 -14.44 -16.13
C LEU A 116 -7.15 -14.06 -14.74
N ILE A 117 -6.46 -13.16 -14.04
CA ILE A 117 -6.91 -12.61 -12.75
C ILE A 117 -8.27 -11.93 -12.91
N GLY A 118 -8.44 -11.09 -13.93
CA GLY A 118 -9.70 -10.41 -14.20
C GLY A 118 -10.85 -11.39 -14.48
N THR A 119 -10.60 -12.42 -15.31
CA THR A 119 -11.62 -13.45 -15.60
C THR A 119 -11.97 -14.28 -14.37
N GLU A 120 -10.98 -14.63 -13.53
CA GLU A 120 -11.22 -15.35 -12.27
C GLU A 120 -12.00 -14.49 -11.26
N ALA A 121 -11.80 -13.16 -11.30
CA ALA A 121 -12.58 -12.21 -10.51
C ALA A 121 -13.99 -11.96 -11.07
N GLY A 122 -14.35 -12.59 -12.19
CA GLY A 122 -15.68 -12.53 -12.80
C GLY A 122 -15.87 -11.43 -13.84
N ILE A 123 -14.80 -10.76 -14.30
CA ILE A 123 -14.88 -9.77 -15.37
C ILE A 123 -15.02 -10.50 -16.71
N ASN A 124 -16.03 -10.14 -17.50
CA ASN A 124 -16.16 -10.56 -18.89
C ASN A 124 -15.72 -9.44 -19.84
N TYR A 125 -14.44 -9.45 -20.22
CA TYR A 125 -13.86 -8.45 -21.13
C TYR A 125 -14.50 -8.40 -22.53
N LEU A 126 -15.33 -9.38 -22.92
CA LEU A 126 -16.06 -9.32 -24.19
C LEU A 126 -17.31 -8.43 -24.07
N THR A 127 -18.06 -8.53 -22.96
CA THR A 127 -19.40 -7.93 -22.85
C THR A 127 -19.49 -6.81 -21.85
N ASP A 128 -18.64 -6.78 -20.83
CA ASP A 128 -18.78 -5.86 -19.71
C ASP A 128 -18.26 -4.48 -20.08
N ASN A 129 -18.92 -3.44 -19.59
CA ASN A 129 -18.53 -2.04 -19.82
C ASN A 129 -17.63 -1.48 -18.71
N ASP A 130 -17.38 -2.26 -17.66
CA ASP A 130 -16.53 -1.90 -16.52
C ASP A 130 -15.64 -3.10 -16.15
N SER A 131 -14.49 -2.83 -15.54
CA SER A 131 -13.50 -3.81 -15.08
C SER A 131 -13.23 -3.66 -13.58
N GLY A 132 -14.13 -2.99 -12.86
CA GLY A 132 -14.14 -2.93 -11.40
C GLY A 132 -14.54 -4.27 -10.78
N ILE A 133 -13.88 -4.63 -9.67
CA ILE A 133 -14.22 -5.82 -8.87
C ILE A 133 -14.55 -5.43 -7.44
N THR A 134 -15.38 -6.25 -6.79
CA THR A 134 -15.67 -6.08 -5.36
C THR A 134 -14.50 -6.55 -4.50
N ILE A 135 -14.47 -6.14 -3.23
CA ILE A 135 -13.46 -6.64 -2.27
C ILE A 135 -13.57 -8.15 -2.06
N TYR A 136 -14.79 -8.70 -2.13
CA TYR A 136 -15.04 -10.14 -1.97
C TYR A 136 -14.60 -10.94 -3.19
N ALA A 137 -14.78 -10.39 -4.39
CA ALA A 137 -14.20 -10.96 -5.61
C ALA A 137 -12.67 -10.96 -5.52
N ALA A 138 -12.05 -9.85 -5.08
CA ALA A 138 -10.60 -9.79 -4.91
C ALA A 138 -10.07 -10.84 -3.90
N GLU A 139 -10.74 -11.01 -2.76
CA GLU A 139 -10.43 -12.05 -1.77
C GLU A 139 -10.54 -13.46 -2.38
N ALA A 140 -11.66 -13.75 -3.04
CA ALA A 140 -11.90 -15.05 -3.66
C ALA A 140 -10.84 -15.36 -4.74
N THR A 141 -10.49 -14.38 -5.58
CA THR A 141 -9.45 -14.52 -6.60
C THR A 141 -8.09 -14.80 -5.98
N LEU A 142 -7.67 -14.08 -4.94
CA LEU A 142 -6.42 -14.38 -4.23
C LEU A 142 -6.40 -15.84 -3.73
N ARG A 143 -7.49 -16.31 -3.14
CA ARG A 143 -7.61 -17.71 -2.69
C ARG A 143 -7.56 -18.71 -3.85
N ALA A 144 -8.23 -18.41 -4.96
CA ALA A 144 -8.23 -19.26 -6.16
C ALA A 144 -6.82 -19.45 -6.74
N PHE A 145 -5.98 -18.42 -6.67
CA PHE A 145 -4.57 -18.48 -7.07
C PHE A 145 -3.63 -19.01 -5.98
N GLY A 146 -4.15 -19.62 -4.91
CA GLY A 146 -3.34 -20.34 -3.93
C GLY A 146 -2.81 -19.50 -2.77
N TYR A 147 -3.42 -18.36 -2.47
CA TYR A 147 -3.04 -17.53 -1.33
C TYR A 147 -3.90 -17.81 -0.08
N THR A 148 -3.28 -17.75 1.11
CA THR A 148 -4.02 -17.38 2.33
C THR A 148 -4.19 -15.88 2.37
N CYS A 149 -5.34 -15.42 2.88
CA CYS A 149 -5.59 -14.02 3.22
C CYS A 149 -6.71 -13.90 4.26
N SER A 150 -6.88 -12.72 4.86
CA SER A 150 -8.00 -12.39 5.73
C SER A 150 -9.30 -12.25 4.93
N ALA A 151 -10.44 -12.37 5.60
CA ALA A 151 -11.67 -11.79 5.06
C ALA A 151 -11.50 -10.26 4.91
N PRO A 152 -12.32 -9.58 4.10
CA PRO A 152 -12.31 -8.13 3.97
C PRO A 152 -12.53 -7.43 5.33
N LEU A 153 -11.64 -6.50 5.65
CA LEU A 153 -11.68 -5.71 6.88
C LEU A 153 -11.94 -4.23 6.55
N ASP A 154 -12.55 -3.50 7.46
CA ASP A 154 -12.63 -2.04 7.35
C ASP A 154 -11.25 -1.43 7.54
N TYR A 155 -10.90 -0.48 6.69
CA TYR A 155 -9.66 0.27 6.82
C TYR A 155 -9.75 1.22 8.02
N THR A 156 -8.77 1.13 8.91
CA THR A 156 -8.60 2.11 9.99
C THR A 156 -7.36 2.96 9.68
N PRO A 157 -7.47 4.30 9.65
CA PRO A 157 -6.30 5.18 9.53
C PRO A 157 -5.27 4.87 10.62
N TYR A 158 -3.98 4.98 10.28
CA TYR A 158 -2.86 4.72 11.21
C TYR A 158 -2.88 3.33 11.86
N SER A 159 -3.43 2.33 11.16
CA SER A 159 -3.55 0.99 11.73
C SER A 159 -2.18 0.33 11.91
N TYR A 160 -1.89 -0.05 13.16
CA TYR A 160 -0.81 -0.98 13.49
C TYR A 160 -0.92 -2.30 12.71
N LEU A 161 -2.14 -2.69 12.32
CA LEU A 161 -2.38 -3.86 11.47
C LEU A 161 -1.64 -3.76 10.13
N ILE A 162 -1.77 -2.65 9.40
CA ILE A 162 -1.10 -2.49 8.11
C ILE A 162 0.41 -2.42 8.31
N GLN A 163 0.89 -1.69 9.34
CA GLN A 163 2.31 -1.66 9.68
C GLN A 163 2.87 -3.07 9.90
N ASN A 164 2.18 -3.89 10.71
CA ASN A 164 2.57 -5.27 10.99
C ASN A 164 2.56 -6.17 9.74
N GLU A 165 1.62 -5.97 8.81
CA GLU A 165 1.63 -6.67 7.52
C GLU A 165 2.88 -6.33 6.70
N ILE A 166 3.20 -5.04 6.59
CA ILE A 166 4.40 -4.58 5.88
C ILE A 166 5.66 -5.06 6.58
N ASP A 167 5.74 -5.02 7.91
CA ASP A 167 6.86 -5.55 8.71
C ASP A 167 7.06 -7.04 8.47
N CYS A 168 5.96 -7.78 8.31
CA CYS A 168 5.99 -9.19 7.95
C CYS A 168 6.18 -9.46 6.44
N ASN A 169 6.57 -8.46 5.65
CA ASN A 169 6.82 -8.59 4.21
C ASN A 169 5.58 -9.02 3.41
N ARG A 170 4.38 -8.58 3.81
CA ARG A 170 3.12 -8.86 3.12
C ARG A 170 2.46 -7.56 2.65
N PRO A 171 2.45 -7.28 1.33
CA PRO A 171 1.68 -6.17 0.78
C PRO A 171 0.18 -6.32 1.09
N VAL A 172 -0.49 -5.20 1.29
CA VAL A 172 -1.91 -5.14 1.63
C VAL A 172 -2.70 -4.69 0.41
N TYR A 173 -3.72 -5.46 0.02
CA TYR A 173 -4.70 -5.00 -0.97
C TYR A 173 -5.66 -4.04 -0.27
N ILE A 174 -5.96 -2.91 -0.91
CA ILE A 174 -6.92 -1.93 -0.42
C ILE A 174 -7.80 -1.43 -1.57
N ARG A 175 -9.04 -1.09 -1.25
CA ARG A 175 -9.92 -0.33 -2.14
C ARG A 175 -10.67 0.74 -1.37
N GLY A 176 -11.15 1.75 -2.07
CA GLY A 176 -12.02 2.79 -1.54
C GLY A 176 -12.72 3.57 -2.63
N ASN A 177 -13.62 4.47 -2.24
CA ASN A 177 -14.35 5.34 -3.17
C ASN A 177 -13.91 6.79 -2.99
N ARG A 178 -14.00 7.57 -4.07
CA ARG A 178 -13.93 9.03 -3.94
C ARG A 178 -15.22 9.53 -3.30
N GLU A 179 -15.12 10.56 -2.48
CA GLU A 179 -16.28 11.20 -1.85
C GLU A 179 -17.33 11.60 -2.89
N GLY A 180 -18.58 11.16 -2.69
CA GLY A 180 -19.69 11.47 -3.59
C GLY A 180 -19.62 10.85 -5.00
N ALA A 181 -18.66 9.96 -5.28
CA ALA A 181 -18.51 9.32 -6.59
C ALA A 181 -19.13 7.92 -6.65
N SER A 182 -19.64 7.54 -7.82
CA SER A 182 -20.07 6.17 -8.13
C SER A 182 -18.91 5.23 -8.48
N SER A 183 -17.69 5.75 -8.60
CA SER A 183 -16.49 5.02 -9.02
C SER A 183 -15.49 4.87 -7.87
N GLY A 184 -15.10 3.62 -7.61
CA GLY A 184 -14.06 3.25 -6.65
C GLY A 184 -12.73 2.95 -7.32
N HIS A 185 -11.69 2.80 -6.51
CA HIS A 185 -10.37 2.35 -6.96
C HIS A 185 -9.82 1.28 -6.03
N ALA A 186 -8.93 0.45 -6.56
CA ALA A 186 -8.18 -0.55 -5.81
C ALA A 186 -6.68 -0.40 -6.08
N TRP A 187 -5.88 -0.59 -5.05
CA TRP A 187 -4.44 -0.42 -5.08
C TRP A 187 -3.79 -1.26 -3.99
N ILE A 188 -2.46 -1.15 -3.85
CA ILE A 188 -1.71 -1.83 -2.80
C ILE A 188 -1.04 -0.82 -1.88
N ILE A 189 -1.00 -1.16 -0.59
CA ILE A 189 -0.10 -0.56 0.39
C ILE A 189 1.07 -1.51 0.53
N ASP A 190 2.28 -0.99 0.35
CA ASP A 190 3.48 -1.83 0.28
C ASP A 190 4.68 -1.25 1.04
N GLY A 191 4.49 -0.18 1.81
CA GLY A 191 5.54 0.44 2.61
C GLY A 191 4.97 1.46 3.58
N TYR A 192 5.79 1.99 4.48
CA TYR A 192 5.38 3.10 5.35
C TYR A 192 6.56 3.95 5.81
N THR A 193 6.25 5.17 6.23
CA THR A 193 7.09 6.02 7.07
C THR A 193 6.25 6.46 8.27
N ALA A 194 6.77 6.28 9.49
CA ALA A 194 6.13 6.69 10.72
C ALA A 194 7.03 7.71 11.44
N ALA A 195 6.43 8.80 11.90
CA ALA A 195 7.03 9.71 12.88
C ALA A 195 6.47 9.33 14.25
N GLU A 196 7.35 8.84 15.12
CA GLU A 196 7.03 8.49 16.50
C GLU A 196 7.48 9.61 17.43
N TYR A 197 6.58 10.06 18.30
CA TYR A 197 6.79 11.15 19.24
C TYR A 197 6.73 10.61 20.65
N THR A 198 7.79 10.83 21.42
CA THR A 198 7.81 10.56 22.87
C THR A 198 7.82 11.89 23.61
N LYS A 199 6.68 12.26 24.19
CA LYS A 199 6.55 13.44 25.06
C LYS A 199 6.93 13.06 26.47
N LYS A 200 8.00 13.66 26.97
CA LYS A 200 8.53 13.46 28.32
C LYS A 200 8.12 14.64 29.21
N TYR A 201 7.41 14.34 30.29
CA TYR A 201 6.93 15.33 31.25
C TYR A 201 7.73 15.20 32.54
N TYR A 202 8.31 16.31 32.95
CA TYR A 202 9.08 16.42 34.17
C TYR A 202 8.39 17.41 35.08
N HIS A 203 8.17 17.01 36.33
CA HIS A 203 7.56 17.85 37.35
C HIS A 203 8.40 17.82 38.61
N ALA A 204 8.79 18.99 39.10
CA ALA A 204 9.54 19.16 40.34
C ALA A 204 8.76 20.04 41.32
N THR A 205 8.50 19.50 42.52
CA THR A 205 7.91 20.23 43.66
C THR A 205 8.96 20.34 44.76
N PRO A 206 9.56 21.52 44.97
CA PRO A 206 10.51 21.74 46.05
C PRO A 206 9.91 21.42 47.43
N PRO A 207 10.73 21.02 48.41
CA PRO A 207 12.17 20.83 48.30
C PRO A 207 12.64 19.46 47.77
N TYR A 208 11.77 18.45 47.61
CA TYR A 208 12.24 17.06 47.44
C TYR A 208 11.50 16.19 46.41
N ASN A 209 10.43 16.64 45.78
CA ASN A 209 9.67 15.78 44.87
C ASN A 209 10.06 16.03 43.42
N PHE A 210 10.32 14.95 42.71
CA PHE A 210 10.52 14.92 41.26
C PHE A 210 9.74 13.74 40.69
N SER A 211 8.99 13.96 39.62
CA SER A 211 8.27 12.92 38.90
C SER A 211 8.50 13.07 37.39
N HIS A 212 8.53 11.91 36.72
CA HIS A 212 8.70 11.77 35.29
C HIS A 212 7.58 10.90 34.73
N SER A 213 7.01 11.28 33.59
CA SER A 213 6.10 10.45 32.81
C SER A 213 6.35 10.63 31.32
N GLU A 214 5.96 9.64 30.54
CA GLU A 214 6.11 9.66 29.09
C GLU A 214 4.78 9.31 28.42
N ASP A 215 4.43 10.07 27.39
CA ASP A 215 3.37 9.72 26.45
C ASP A 215 3.98 9.41 25.10
N TRP A 216 3.50 8.35 24.46
CA TRP A 216 3.89 7.98 23.11
C TRP A 216 2.74 8.21 22.14
N SER A 217 3.08 8.69 20.94
CA SER A 217 2.14 8.79 19.82
C SER A 217 2.89 8.60 18.50
N ALA A 218 2.21 8.14 17.45
CA ALA A 218 2.80 8.08 16.11
C ALA A 218 1.85 8.60 15.03
N VAL A 219 2.45 9.16 13.97
CA VAL A 219 1.77 9.51 12.72
C VAL A 219 2.38 8.66 11.61
N GLN A 220 1.54 7.94 10.86
CA GLN A 220 1.97 7.00 9.82
C GLN A 220 1.55 7.48 8.43
N TYR A 221 2.46 7.34 7.47
CA TYR A 221 2.24 7.56 6.05
C TYR A 221 2.50 6.26 5.29
N PHE A 222 1.50 5.77 4.56
CA PHE A 222 1.62 4.52 3.81
C PHE A 222 2.09 4.78 2.37
N LYS A 223 3.14 4.06 1.95
CA LYS A 223 3.56 3.98 0.56
C LYS A 223 2.57 3.10 -0.20
N GLN A 224 2.19 3.56 -1.38
CA GLN A 224 1.14 2.96 -2.17
C GLN A 224 1.57 2.84 -3.61
N ASN A 225 1.14 1.74 -4.23
CA ASN A 225 1.27 1.51 -5.65
C ASN A 225 -0.13 1.35 -6.24
N ILE A 226 -0.47 2.29 -7.12
CA ILE A 226 -1.85 2.59 -7.48
C ILE A 226 -2.29 1.91 -8.79
N GLY A 227 -1.38 1.20 -9.46
CA GLY A 227 -1.67 0.49 -10.69
C GLY A 227 -1.94 1.39 -11.90
N TRP A 228 -1.32 2.58 -11.96
CA TRP A 228 -1.36 3.53 -13.09
C TRP A 228 0.05 3.80 -13.63
N GLY A 229 0.89 2.76 -13.64
CA GLY A 229 2.20 2.84 -14.24
C GLY A 229 3.18 3.76 -13.53
N LEU A 230 3.93 4.54 -14.31
CA LEU A 230 4.88 5.54 -13.82
C LEU A 230 4.22 6.83 -13.32
N SER A 231 2.89 6.93 -13.44
CA SER A 231 2.16 8.11 -13.03
C SER A 231 1.81 8.02 -11.54
N PHE A 232 2.00 9.12 -10.83
CA PHE A 232 1.57 9.39 -9.44
C PHE A 232 2.47 8.93 -8.28
N ASN A 233 2.49 9.77 -7.24
CA ASN A 233 3.15 9.54 -5.96
C ASN A 233 2.10 9.12 -4.91
N GLY A 234 2.35 8.04 -4.17
CA GLY A 234 1.34 7.35 -3.34
C GLY A 234 0.57 8.18 -2.31
N LEU A 235 1.02 9.37 -1.89
CA LEU A 235 0.30 10.21 -0.92
C LEU A 235 -1.04 10.75 -1.47
N SER A 236 -1.11 11.10 -2.76
CA SER A 236 -2.31 11.74 -3.34
C SER A 236 -3.55 10.83 -3.37
N VAL A 237 -3.37 9.51 -3.33
CA VAL A 237 -4.48 8.54 -3.40
C VAL A 237 -5.21 8.41 -2.06
N LEU A 238 -4.51 8.50 -0.92
CA LEU A 238 -5.17 8.48 0.39
C LEU A 238 -6.11 9.67 0.59
N GLU A 239 -5.75 10.82 0.04
CA GLU A 239 -6.50 12.07 0.13
C GLU A 239 -7.70 12.10 -0.84
N THR A 240 -7.63 11.38 -1.96
CA THR A 240 -8.68 11.42 -3.00
C THR A 240 -9.78 10.38 -2.78
N TYR A 241 -9.43 9.20 -2.28
CA TYR A 241 -10.38 8.13 -1.99
C TYR A 241 -10.58 8.10 -0.48
N THR A 242 -11.68 8.61 0.06
CA THR A 242 -11.87 8.80 1.50
C THR A 242 -12.97 7.93 2.09
N GLU A 243 -13.83 7.34 1.27
CA GLU A 243 -15.03 6.63 1.72
C GLU A 243 -14.94 5.11 1.56
N GLY A 244 -15.58 4.38 2.49
CA GLY A 244 -15.84 2.95 2.35
C GLY A 244 -14.61 2.08 2.19
N LYS A 245 -13.45 2.52 2.68
CA LYS A 245 -12.18 1.82 2.49
C LYS A 245 -12.21 0.45 3.15
N LYS A 246 -11.80 -0.56 2.39
CA LYS A 246 -11.64 -1.94 2.88
C LYS A 246 -10.29 -2.49 2.45
N ILE A 247 -9.75 -3.36 3.29
CA ILE A 247 -8.45 -4.00 3.09
C ILE A 247 -8.56 -5.53 3.13
N ILE A 248 -7.61 -6.19 2.47
CA ILE A 248 -7.33 -7.61 2.63
C ILE A 248 -5.88 -7.74 3.11
N THR A 249 -5.69 -8.45 4.21
CA THR A 249 -4.39 -8.63 4.89
C THR A 249 -4.01 -10.11 4.92
N GLY A 250 -2.84 -10.43 5.45
CA GLY A 250 -2.37 -11.80 5.59
C GLY A 250 -2.10 -12.48 4.25
N ILE A 251 -1.91 -11.71 3.18
CA ILE A 251 -1.74 -12.23 1.82
C ILE A 251 -0.37 -12.89 1.72
N LYS A 252 -0.35 -14.21 1.55
CA LYS A 252 0.86 -15.00 1.31
C LYS A 252 0.53 -16.33 0.62
N PRO A 253 1.46 -16.92 -0.15
CA PRO A 253 1.28 -18.23 -0.78
C PRO A 253 1.00 -19.35 0.23
N ASN A 254 0.18 -20.33 -0.17
CA ASN A 254 0.03 -21.63 0.48
C ASN A 254 1.21 -22.52 0.10
N ILE A 255 2.34 -22.38 0.81
CA ILE A 255 3.55 -23.19 0.62
C ILE A 255 3.92 -23.95 1.90
#